data_AF-A0A838RZW8-F1
#
_entry.id   AF-A0A838RZW8-F1
#
_cell.length_a   1.000
_cell.length_b   1.000
_cell.length_c   1.000
_cell.angle_alpha   90.00
_cell.angle_beta   90.00
_cell.angle_gamma   90.00
#
_symmetry.space_group_name_H-M   'P 1'
#
loop_
_entity.id
_entity.type
_entity.pdbx_description
1 polymer ?
#
loop_
_entity_poly.entity_id
_entity_poly.type
_entity_poly.pdbx_seq_one_letter_code
_entity_poly.pdbx_strand_id
1 'polypeptide(L)'
;MKTKQFLYTALITLLFPLAISAQAPNYEPYLVTTFAGTAGVAGSTDGTGSAALFTSPSGVAVDSANNLYVADTGNHTIRKITPAG
;
A
#
# COMPACT_ATOMS: atom_id res chain seq x y z
N MET A 1 3.03 2.22 -61.23
CA MET A 1 2.67 2.45 -59.82
C MET A 1 1.16 2.27 -59.72
N LYS A 2 0.64 1.11 -59.24
CA LYS A 2 0.29 0.84 -57.82
C LYS A 2 -0.60 1.99 -57.28
N THR A 3 -1.87 1.84 -56.89
CA THR A 3 -2.62 0.70 -56.34
C THR A 3 -4.14 0.99 -56.38
N LYS A 4 -4.91 -0.09 -56.25
CA LYS A 4 -6.37 -0.28 -56.25
C LYS A 4 -7.20 0.65 -55.34
N GLN A 5 -8.33 1.11 -55.87
CA GLN A 5 -9.73 0.97 -55.39
C GLN A 5 -9.95 0.93 -53.86
N PHE A 6 -10.88 1.74 -53.34
CA PHE A 6 -12.12 1.28 -52.68
C PHE A 6 -12.93 2.48 -52.14
N LEU A 7 -14.23 2.47 -52.48
CA LEU A 7 -15.26 3.37 -52.00
C LEU A 7 -15.37 3.30 -50.48
N TYR A 8 -15.47 4.47 -49.81
CA TYR A 8 -16.23 4.58 -48.57
C TYR A 8 -17.17 5.77 -48.67
N THR A 9 -18.45 5.42 -48.83
CA THR A 9 -19.61 6.30 -48.87
C THR A 9 -20.03 6.64 -47.44
N ALA A 10 -20.39 7.90 -47.22
CA ALA A 10 -21.25 8.43 -46.14
C ALA A 10 -20.71 8.43 -44.69
N LEU A 11 -20.30 9.61 -44.19
CA LEU A 11 -21.12 10.45 -43.30
C LEU A 11 -20.36 11.75 -42.98
N ILE A 12 -21.00 12.89 -43.23
CA ILE A 12 -20.64 14.19 -42.65
C ILE A 12 -21.09 14.18 -41.19
N THR A 13 -20.20 14.48 -40.24
CA THR A 13 -20.58 15.09 -38.96
C THR A 13 -19.57 16.16 -38.53
N LEU A 14 -20.15 17.32 -38.24
CA LEU A 14 -19.55 18.59 -37.82
C LEU A 14 -19.13 18.55 -36.33
N LEU A 15 -18.18 19.43 -35.99
CA LEU A 15 -17.82 20.03 -34.69
C LEU A 15 -18.65 19.69 -33.40
N PHE A 16 -17.91 19.54 -32.28
CA PHE A 16 -18.23 19.53 -30.82
C PHE A 16 -18.20 18.17 -30.09
N PRO A 17 -17.77 18.08 -28.80
CA PRO A 17 -16.90 18.95 -28.00
C PRO A 17 -15.65 18.22 -27.45
N LEU A 18 -14.79 18.98 -26.74
CA LEU A 18 -13.78 18.46 -25.80
C LEU A 18 -14.33 17.22 -25.09
N ALA A 19 -13.70 16.06 -25.25
CA ALA A 19 -13.86 15.01 -24.27
C ALA A 19 -13.37 15.62 -22.95
N ILE A 20 -14.28 16.01 -22.07
CA ILE A 20 -13.95 16.07 -20.66
C ILE A 20 -13.64 14.62 -20.32
N SER A 21 -12.35 14.26 -20.33
CA SER A 21 -11.91 13.10 -19.57
C SER A 21 -12.16 13.52 -18.13
N ALA A 22 -13.38 13.29 -17.65
CA ALA A 22 -13.59 13.16 -16.23
C ALA A 22 -12.65 12.02 -15.82
N GLN A 23 -11.48 12.38 -15.31
CA GLN A 23 -10.58 11.45 -14.65
C GLN A 23 -11.45 10.84 -13.55
N ALA A 24 -11.86 9.58 -13.72
CA ALA A 24 -12.38 8.82 -12.61
C ALA A 24 -11.35 8.96 -11.47
N PRO A 25 -11.76 9.29 -10.23
CA PRO A 25 -10.80 9.51 -9.17
C PRO A 25 -9.87 8.31 -9.11
N ASN A 26 -8.58 8.55 -9.33
CA ASN A 26 -7.55 7.52 -9.31
C ASN A 26 -7.54 6.92 -7.92
N TYR A 27 -8.22 5.79 -7.75
CA TYR A 27 -8.24 5.06 -6.50
C TYR A 27 -7.03 4.14 -6.49
N GLU A 28 -5.87 4.69 -6.15
CA GLU A 28 -4.72 3.87 -5.78
C GLU A 28 -5.05 3.24 -4.42
N PRO A 29 -5.28 1.92 -4.34
CA PRO A 29 -5.62 1.30 -3.08
C PRO A 29 -4.42 1.41 -2.13
N TYR A 30 -4.65 1.90 -0.91
CA TYR A 30 -3.63 1.84 0.13
C TYR A 30 -3.31 0.37 0.44
N LEU A 31 -2.05 -0.03 0.24
CA LEU A 31 -1.55 -1.35 0.61
C LEU A 31 -1.20 -1.35 2.11
N VAL A 32 -1.75 -2.31 2.85
CA VAL A 32 -1.39 -2.56 4.25
C VAL A 32 -0.57 -3.84 4.32
N THR A 33 0.59 -3.77 4.97
CA THR A 33 1.47 -4.91 5.21
C THR A 33 1.81 -5.01 6.69
N THR A 34 2.03 -6.23 7.18
CA THR A 34 2.57 -6.45 8.52
C THR A 34 4.05 -6.11 8.54
N PHE A 35 4.44 -5.16 9.40
CA PHE A 35 5.84 -4.75 9.53
C PHE A 35 6.66 -5.70 10.42
N ALA A 36 6.10 -6.12 11.55
CA ALA A 36 6.70 -7.10 12.46
C ALA A 36 5.60 -7.92 13.15
N GLY A 37 5.92 -9.14 13.58
CA GLY A 37 4.97 -10.04 14.24
C GLY A 37 4.38 -11.12 13.34
N THR A 38 3.90 -12.19 13.97
CA THR A 38 3.07 -13.22 13.32
C THR A 38 1.71 -13.29 14.02
N ALA A 39 0.64 -13.08 13.27
CA ALA A 39 -0.72 -13.11 13.81
C ALA A 39 -1.03 -14.48 14.43
N GLY A 40 -1.63 -14.47 15.63
CA GLY A 40 -1.98 -15.70 16.37
C GLY A 40 -0.82 -16.36 17.13
N VAL A 41 0.41 -15.82 17.03
CA VAL A 41 1.58 -16.34 17.76
C VAL A 41 2.02 -15.32 18.80
N ALA A 42 1.70 -15.61 20.06
CA ALA A 42 2.16 -14.83 21.20
C ALA A 42 3.58 -15.24 21.62
N GLY A 43 4.36 -14.29 22.13
CA GLY A 43 5.72 -14.53 22.61
C GLY A 43 6.49 -13.23 22.76
N SER A 44 7.73 -13.32 23.24
CA SER A 44 8.62 -12.18 23.49
C SER A 44 9.91 -12.22 22.68
N THR A 45 10.03 -13.16 21.75
CA THR A 45 11.22 -13.34 20.91
C THR A 45 11.52 -12.09 20.11
N ASP A 46 12.77 -11.63 20.17
CA ASP A 46 13.30 -10.60 19.27
C ASP A 46 13.61 -11.22 17.90
N GLY A 47 13.45 -10.43 16.84
CA GLY A 47 13.72 -10.85 15.47
C GLY A 47 13.37 -9.74 14.49
N THR A 48 13.57 -10.01 13.21
CA THR A 48 13.18 -9.10 12.12
C THR A 48 11.87 -9.57 11.49
N GLY A 49 10.96 -8.63 11.23
CA GLY A 49 9.71 -8.92 10.54
C GLY A 49 8.85 -9.94 11.29
N SER A 50 8.43 -11.01 10.60
CA SER A 50 7.56 -12.04 11.18
C SER A 50 8.22 -12.90 12.27
N ALA A 51 9.55 -12.86 12.40
CA ALA A 51 10.28 -13.59 13.43
C ALA A 51 10.20 -12.92 14.82
N ALA A 52 9.95 -11.61 14.86
CA ALA A 52 9.62 -10.92 16.11
C ALA A 52 8.25 -11.38 16.61
N LEU A 53 8.10 -11.57 17.92
CA LEU A 53 6.82 -11.93 18.55
C LEU A 53 6.41 -10.91 19.60
N PHE A 54 5.11 -10.74 19.78
CA PHE A 54 4.49 -9.82 20.75
C PHE A 54 3.37 -10.54 21.50
N THR A 55 3.02 -10.05 22.68
CA THR A 55 1.90 -10.54 23.48
C THR A 55 1.03 -9.35 23.91
N SER A 56 -0.17 -9.24 23.30
CA SER A 56 -1.13 -8.16 23.59
C SER A 56 -0.53 -6.75 23.56
N PRO A 57 0.11 -6.32 22.44
CA PRO A 57 0.58 -4.94 22.30
C PRO A 57 -0.60 -3.95 22.34
N SER A 58 -0.43 -2.81 23.01
CA SER A 58 -1.53 -1.86 23.29
C SER A 58 -1.27 -0.42 22.83
N GLY A 59 -0.05 -0.10 22.43
CA GLY A 59 0.32 1.25 22.03
C GLY A 59 1.55 1.28 21.14
N VAL A 60 1.65 2.33 20.32
CA VAL A 60 2.77 2.55 19.41
C VAL A 60 3.19 4.03 19.39
N ALA A 61 4.48 4.28 19.23
CA ALA A 61 5.05 5.61 19.04
C ALA A 61 6.26 5.54 18.08
N VAL A 62 6.57 6.63 17.38
CA VAL A 62 7.70 6.70 16.45
C VAL A 62 8.63 7.83 16.87
N ASP A 63 9.95 7.58 16.88
CA ASP A 63 10.97 8.62 17.12
C ASP A 63 11.41 9.35 15.84
N SER A 64 12.23 10.39 15.98
CA SER A 64 12.75 11.17 14.84
C SER A 64 13.72 10.41 13.94
N ALA A 65 14.15 9.21 14.33
CA ALA A 65 14.99 8.31 13.54
C ALA A 65 14.18 7.16 12.93
N ASN A 66 12.84 7.30 12.88
CA ASN A 66 11.90 6.33 12.33
C ASN A 66 11.91 4.96 13.04
N ASN A 67 12.39 4.87 14.28
CA ASN A 67 12.19 3.67 15.08
C ASN A 67 10.76 3.64 15.63
N LEU A 68 10.12 2.49 15.54
CA LEU A 68 8.81 2.22 16.12
C LEU A 68 9.00 1.62 17.51
N TYR A 69 8.32 2.17 18.50
CA TYR A 69 8.26 1.65 19.86
C TYR A 69 6.88 1.08 20.11
N VAL A 70 6.82 -0.15 20.62
CA VAL A 70 5.58 -0.88 20.89
C VAL A 70 5.48 -1.16 22.39
N ALA A 71 4.34 -0.80 22.99
CA ALA A 71 4.01 -1.18 24.36
C ALA A 71 3.47 -2.62 24.36
N ASP A 72 4.37 -3.59 24.52
CA ASP A 72 4.10 -5.03 24.47
C ASP A 72 3.59 -5.51 25.84
N THR A 73 2.33 -5.19 26.12
CA THR A 73 1.77 -5.14 27.49
C THR A 73 1.74 -6.51 28.15
N GLY A 74 1.40 -7.56 27.43
CA GLY A 74 1.41 -8.93 27.95
C GLY A 74 2.80 -9.47 28.26
N ASN A 75 3.84 -8.90 27.64
CA ASN A 75 5.24 -9.21 27.95
C ASN A 75 5.87 -8.21 28.93
N HIS A 76 5.15 -7.17 29.35
CA HIS A 76 5.63 -6.13 30.28
C HIS A 76 6.90 -5.41 29.79
N THR A 77 7.02 -5.19 28.48
CA THR A 77 8.19 -4.55 27.87
C THR A 77 7.81 -3.45 26.88
N ILE A 78 8.74 -2.52 26.64
CA ILE A 78 8.70 -1.62 25.49
C ILE A 78 9.66 -2.17 24.45
N ARG A 79 9.15 -2.50 23.26
CA ARG A 79 9.91 -3.10 22.17
C ARG A 79 10.30 -2.02 21.18
N LYS A 80 11.55 -2.01 20.72
CA LYS A 80 12.04 -1.11 19.67
C LYS A 80 12.19 -1.88 18.37
N ILE A 81 11.60 -1.36 17.29
CA ILE A 81 11.70 -1.89 15.94
C ILE A 81 12.37 -0.80 15.08
N THR A 82 13.48 -1.16 14.45
CA THR A 82 14.21 -0.22 13.57
C THR A 82 13.55 -0.18 12.19
N PRO A 83 13.88 0.81 11.34
CA PRO A 83 13.39 0.84 9.95
C PRO A 83 13.74 -0.40 9.11
N ALA A 84 14.73 -1.20 9.53
CA ALA A 84 15.10 -2.45 8.86
C ALA A 84 14.12 -3.61 9.14
N GLY A 85 13.22 -3.46 10.12
CA GLY A 85 12.24 -4.47 10.51
C GLY A 85 12.73 -5.46 11.56
#